data_AF-A0A7X7BHC3-F1
#
_entry.id   AF-A0A7X7BHC3-F1
#
_cell.length_a   1.000
_cell.length_b   1.000
_cell.length_c   1.000
_cell.angle_alpha   90.00
_cell.angle_beta   90.00
_cell.angle_gamma   90.00
#
_symmetry.space_group_name_H-M   'P 1'
#
loop_
_entity.id
_entity.type
_entity.pdbx_description
1 polymer ?
#
loop_
_entity_poly.entity_id
_entity_poly.type
_entity_poly.pdbx_seq_one_letter_code
_entity_poly.pdbx_strand_id
1 'polypeptide(L)'
;GSKEVSAGQSGSWSAAATAGMGDTVHFRIKAFTPKYHGDKKVYEYKFVDQLDPGLTFDSSSFILKIDDELLTISENYTIEIAEQKATIILRAHASSGYPANAEVEISYAATVNENAQPDNGNSVSMSWTEFDPSTDPTDPDNPPVPASENLPVDVAASVYVYGFHLQKYQDSVDEEKFLEGAEFKLFDAASGGKEIELVQSTDGQYRLALGDESGVPIAAGTASIFGLDTGTYWLEETFVPVGFNPLKERVKVEISEENTLDGYLIDTINVVNKAGIILPGTGGIGSYIFYLAGGLLMLAALLYLLKKSRPASPKKVK
;
A
#
# COMPACT_ATOMS: atom_id res chain seq x y z
N GLY A 1 19.87 -21.34 -7.04
CA GLY A 1 18.92 -21.16 -5.92
C GLY A 1 17.64 -20.55 -6.45
N SER A 2 16.75 -20.12 -5.56
CA SER A 2 15.56 -19.35 -5.90
C SER A 2 15.43 -18.15 -4.96
N LYS A 3 14.73 -17.13 -5.44
CA LYS A 3 14.20 -16.05 -4.63
C LYS A 3 12.70 -15.97 -4.89
N GLU A 4 11.95 -15.94 -3.80
CA GLU A 4 10.50 -16.02 -3.81
C GLU A 4 9.93 -14.98 -2.84
N VAL A 5 8.69 -14.60 -3.09
CA VAL A 5 7.92 -13.67 -2.28
C VAL A 5 6.52 -14.23 -2.02
N SER A 6 5.90 -13.80 -0.92
CA SER A 6 4.53 -14.12 -0.55
C SER A 6 3.90 -12.94 0.20
N ALA A 7 2.62 -12.67 -0.06
CA ALA A 7 1.82 -11.67 0.67
C ALA A 7 1.49 -12.09 2.12
N GLY A 8 1.78 -13.34 2.50
CA GLY A 8 1.60 -13.83 3.88
C GLY A 8 2.63 -14.87 4.28
N GLN A 9 2.94 -14.97 5.57
CA GLN A 9 4.04 -15.81 6.08
C GLN A 9 3.88 -17.32 5.77
N SER A 10 2.64 -17.81 5.69
CA SER A 10 2.27 -19.18 5.30
C SER A 10 1.67 -19.28 3.90
N GLY A 11 1.77 -18.20 3.11
CA GLY A 11 1.18 -18.10 1.77
C GLY A 11 1.91 -18.91 0.71
N SER A 12 1.38 -18.85 -0.50
CA SER A 12 2.02 -19.42 -1.70
C SER A 12 3.27 -18.63 -2.05
N TRP A 13 4.41 -19.32 -2.16
CA TRP A 13 5.67 -18.72 -2.58
C TRP A 13 5.78 -18.72 -4.10
N SER A 14 6.11 -17.56 -4.67
CA SER A 14 6.24 -17.37 -6.12
C SER A 14 7.31 -16.34 -6.45
N ALA A 15 7.67 -16.19 -7.72
CA ALA A 15 8.58 -15.14 -8.18
C ALA A 15 7.97 -13.73 -8.09
N ALA A 16 6.65 -13.61 -7.91
CA ALA A 16 5.98 -12.33 -7.71
C ALA A 16 4.79 -12.46 -6.76
N ALA A 17 4.41 -11.36 -6.12
CA ALA A 17 3.20 -11.20 -5.32
C ALA A 17 2.64 -9.78 -5.50
N THR A 18 1.40 -9.57 -5.12
CA THR A 18 0.77 -8.25 -5.05
C THR A 18 0.64 -7.80 -3.60
N ALA A 19 0.69 -6.49 -3.36
CA ALA A 19 0.49 -5.89 -2.06
C ALA A 19 0.13 -4.40 -2.18
N GLY A 20 -0.53 -3.84 -1.17
CA GLY A 20 -0.72 -2.40 -1.02
C GLY A 20 0.44 -1.74 -0.27
N MET A 21 0.54 -0.41 -0.35
CA MET A 21 1.45 0.33 0.52
C MET A 21 1.07 0.11 1.99
N GLY A 22 2.07 -0.10 2.85
CA GLY A 22 1.89 -0.41 4.26
C GLY A 22 1.73 -1.89 4.56
N ASP A 23 1.44 -2.72 3.56
CA ASP A 23 1.39 -4.17 3.73
C ASP A 23 2.79 -4.75 3.96
N THR A 24 2.82 -5.88 4.65
CA THR A 24 4.03 -6.67 4.87
C THR A 24 4.05 -7.84 3.91
N VAL A 25 5.15 -7.98 3.17
CA VAL A 25 5.45 -9.13 2.32
C VAL A 25 6.58 -9.94 2.94
N HIS A 26 6.67 -11.21 2.57
CA HIS A 26 7.70 -12.12 3.04
C HIS A 26 8.54 -12.61 1.88
N PHE A 27 9.86 -12.54 2.01
CA PHE A 27 10.82 -13.05 1.04
C PHE A 27 11.49 -14.32 1.56
N ARG A 28 11.87 -15.18 0.62
CA ARG A 28 12.65 -16.39 0.87
C ARG A 28 13.70 -16.60 -0.21
N ILE A 29 14.92 -16.91 0.23
CA ILE A 29 16.03 -17.35 -0.60
C ILE A 29 16.28 -18.82 -0.29
N LYS A 30 16.37 -19.66 -1.33
CA LYS A 30 16.85 -21.05 -1.20
C LYS A 30 18.12 -21.24 -2.02
N ALA A 31 19.16 -21.79 -1.42
CA ALA A 31 20.44 -22.00 -2.09
C ALA A 31 21.10 -23.32 -1.68
N PHE A 32 21.73 -23.98 -2.64
CA PHE A 32 22.64 -25.08 -2.37
C PHE A 32 24.01 -24.52 -2.04
N THR A 33 24.53 -24.85 -0.86
CA THR A 33 25.78 -24.32 -0.32
C THR A 33 26.66 -25.48 0.16
N PRO A 34 27.29 -26.26 -0.74
CA PRO A 34 28.09 -27.42 -0.34
C PRO A 34 29.32 -27.02 0.47
N LYS A 35 29.87 -27.96 1.22
CA LYS A 35 31.14 -27.74 1.94
C LYS A 35 32.36 -27.66 1.01
N TYR A 36 32.22 -28.21 -0.20
CA TYR A 36 33.29 -28.34 -1.18
C TYR A 36 32.80 -27.97 -2.58
N HIS A 37 33.66 -27.30 -3.34
CA HIS A 37 33.53 -27.12 -4.78
C HIS A 37 34.73 -27.82 -5.45
N GLY A 38 34.49 -28.98 -6.04
CA GLY A 38 35.57 -29.82 -6.56
C GLY A 38 36.50 -30.29 -5.44
N ASP A 39 37.80 -30.01 -5.57
CA ASP A 39 38.83 -30.32 -4.58
C ASP A 39 39.05 -29.19 -3.55
N LYS A 40 38.37 -28.05 -3.70
CA LYS A 40 38.47 -26.92 -2.78
C LYS A 40 37.40 -26.98 -1.69
N LYS A 41 37.77 -26.54 -0.48
CA LYS A 41 36.84 -26.40 0.64
C LYS A 41 36.36 -24.95 0.71
N VAL A 42 35.08 -24.75 1.00
CA VAL A 42 34.50 -23.41 1.13
C VAL A 42 34.84 -22.81 2.47
N TYR A 43 35.33 -21.58 2.45
CA TYR A 43 35.59 -20.79 3.65
C TYR A 43 34.31 -20.12 4.17
N GLU A 44 33.69 -19.30 3.33
CA GLU A 44 32.42 -18.65 3.61
C GLU A 44 31.60 -18.42 2.32
N TYR A 45 30.28 -18.43 2.47
CA TYR A 45 29.32 -17.95 1.50
C TYR A 45 28.90 -16.53 1.83
N LYS A 46 28.69 -15.71 0.80
CA LYS A 46 28.17 -14.36 0.89
C LYS A 46 26.95 -14.20 0.01
N PHE A 47 25.83 -13.85 0.62
CA PHE A 47 24.63 -13.41 -0.05
C PHE A 47 24.53 -11.89 0.03
N VAL A 48 24.24 -11.25 -1.09
CA VAL A 48 23.94 -9.82 -1.14
C VAL A 48 22.53 -9.67 -1.68
N ASP A 49 21.62 -9.31 -0.78
CA ASP A 49 20.21 -9.11 -1.02
C ASP A 49 19.93 -7.61 -1.14
N GLN A 50 19.25 -7.21 -2.22
CA GLN A 50 19.02 -5.82 -2.59
C GLN A 50 17.54 -5.59 -2.89
N LEU A 51 16.87 -4.87 -2.00
CA LEU A 51 15.54 -4.34 -2.20
C LEU A 51 15.57 -3.11 -3.12
N ASP A 52 14.51 -2.93 -3.90
CA ASP A 52 14.20 -1.64 -4.52
C ASP A 52 13.71 -0.62 -3.48
N PRO A 53 13.77 0.70 -3.77
CA PRO A 53 13.46 1.75 -2.79
C PRO A 53 12.05 1.68 -2.18
N GLY A 54 11.10 1.07 -2.89
CA GLY A 54 9.72 0.86 -2.46
C GLY A 54 9.53 -0.15 -1.34
N LEU A 55 10.58 -0.86 -0.92
CA LEU A 55 10.53 -1.89 0.10
C LEU A 55 11.50 -1.55 1.25
N THR A 56 11.05 -1.81 2.47
CA THR A 56 11.85 -1.62 3.69
C THR A 56 12.00 -2.95 4.42
N PHE A 57 13.24 -3.39 4.68
CA PHE A 57 13.48 -4.59 5.49
C PHE A 57 12.88 -4.46 6.91
N ASP A 58 12.22 -5.51 7.39
CA ASP A 58 12.12 -5.76 8.83
C ASP A 58 13.41 -6.48 9.27
N SER A 59 14.37 -5.71 9.78
CA SER A 59 15.68 -6.21 10.17
C SER A 59 15.64 -7.29 11.26
N SER A 60 14.57 -7.33 12.06
CA SER A 60 14.41 -8.28 13.16
C SER A 60 13.83 -9.63 12.72
N SER A 61 13.30 -9.70 11.49
CA SER A 61 12.56 -10.85 10.97
C SER A 61 13.41 -11.92 10.30
N PHE A 62 14.72 -11.69 10.15
CA PHE A 62 15.61 -12.61 9.44
C PHE A 62 15.72 -13.95 10.17
N ILE A 63 15.46 -15.01 9.42
CA ILE A 63 15.58 -16.41 9.84
C ILE A 63 16.48 -17.11 8.83
N LEU A 64 17.46 -17.86 9.33
CA LEU A 64 18.36 -18.67 8.53
C LEU A 64 18.28 -20.13 8.97
N LYS A 65 18.13 -21.05 8.02
CA LYS A 65 18.16 -22.49 8.25
C LYS A 65 19.17 -23.18 7.35
N ILE A 66 19.71 -24.30 7.81
CA ILE A 66 20.44 -25.27 7.01
C ILE A 66 19.75 -26.61 7.18
N ASP A 67 19.39 -27.28 6.09
CA ASP A 67 18.73 -28.59 6.09
C ASP A 67 17.53 -28.62 7.07
N ASP A 68 16.70 -27.56 7.03
CA ASP A 68 15.55 -27.28 7.90
C ASP A 68 15.84 -27.00 9.39
N GLU A 69 17.10 -27.07 9.82
CA GLU A 69 17.50 -26.72 11.18
C GLU A 69 17.75 -25.21 11.31
N LEU A 70 17.15 -24.59 12.32
CA LEU A 70 17.34 -23.17 12.60
C LEU A 70 18.77 -22.90 13.08
N LEU A 71 19.46 -21.95 12.43
CA LEU A 71 20.75 -21.47 12.93
C LEU A 71 20.52 -20.35 13.94
N THR A 72 20.99 -20.54 15.17
CA THR A 72 21.09 -19.46 16.15
C THR A 72 22.22 -18.52 15.77
N ILE A 73 21.96 -17.20 15.82
CA ILE A 73 22.99 -16.17 15.59
C ILE A 73 24.21 -16.51 16.44
N SER A 74 25.33 -16.74 15.77
CA SER A 74 26.60 -17.18 16.34
C SER A 74 27.74 -16.69 15.45
N GLU A 75 28.99 -16.94 15.82
CA GLU A 75 30.16 -16.59 15.00
C GLU A 75 30.11 -17.19 13.57
N ASN A 76 29.29 -18.23 13.36
CA ASN A 76 29.18 -18.94 12.08
C ASN A 76 28.34 -18.22 11.03
N TYR A 77 27.53 -17.22 11.39
CA TYR A 77 26.88 -16.37 10.39
C TYR A 77 26.63 -14.95 10.90
N THR A 78 26.62 -13.99 9.97
CA THR A 78 26.33 -12.58 10.25
C THR A 78 25.34 -12.03 9.25
N ILE A 79 24.49 -11.11 9.69
CA ILE A 79 23.57 -10.36 8.85
C ILE A 79 23.84 -8.89 9.12
N GLU A 80 24.27 -8.17 8.08
CA GLU A 80 24.48 -6.73 8.12
C GLU A 80 23.48 -6.08 7.16
N ILE A 81 22.69 -5.13 7.68
CA ILE A 81 21.68 -4.42 6.90
C ILE A 81 22.06 -2.95 6.88
N ALA A 82 22.17 -2.40 5.67
CA ALA A 82 22.38 -0.99 5.43
C ALA A 82 21.33 -0.54 4.41
N GLU A 83 20.35 0.22 4.87
CA GLU A 83 19.25 0.73 4.04
C GLU A 83 18.54 -0.41 3.28
N GLN A 84 18.56 -0.41 1.94
CA GLN A 84 17.92 -1.43 1.10
C GLN A 84 18.81 -2.65 0.81
N LYS A 85 19.97 -2.76 1.47
CA LYS A 85 20.93 -3.85 1.22
C LYS A 85 21.18 -4.70 2.47
N ALA A 86 20.95 -6.00 2.36
CA ALA A 86 21.35 -6.97 3.36
C ALA A 86 22.54 -7.81 2.85
N THR A 87 23.60 -7.90 3.64
CA THR A 87 24.75 -8.78 3.40
C THR A 87 24.73 -9.89 4.44
N ILE A 88 24.57 -11.13 3.98
CA ILE A 88 24.57 -12.32 4.83
C ILE A 88 25.84 -13.10 4.56
N ILE A 89 26.65 -13.34 5.60
CA ILE A 89 27.85 -14.17 5.52
C ILE A 89 27.61 -15.45 6.30
N LEU A 90 27.86 -16.60 5.68
CA LEU A 90 27.78 -17.92 6.29
C LEU A 90 29.16 -18.60 6.24
N ARG A 91 29.78 -18.77 7.40
CA ARG A 91 31.16 -19.31 7.54
C ARG A 91 31.13 -20.83 7.59
N ALA A 92 31.11 -21.46 6.41
CA ALA A 92 31.08 -22.91 6.27
C ALA A 92 32.30 -23.62 6.92
N HIS A 93 33.48 -22.99 6.93
CA HIS A 93 34.67 -23.62 7.51
C HIS A 93 34.67 -23.67 9.05
N ALA A 94 34.04 -22.69 9.69
CA ALA A 94 34.08 -22.49 11.15
C ALA A 94 33.14 -23.46 11.88
N SER A 95 32.12 -23.97 11.18
CA SER A 95 31.18 -24.95 11.72
C SER A 95 31.69 -26.37 11.48
N SER A 96 32.08 -27.06 12.56
CA SER A 96 32.45 -28.48 12.52
C SER A 96 31.31 -29.38 12.04
N GLY A 97 30.06 -28.95 12.25
CA GLY A 97 28.83 -29.62 11.84
C GLY A 97 28.29 -29.22 10.46
N TYR A 98 28.99 -28.37 9.69
CA TYR A 98 28.50 -27.96 8.37
C TYR A 98 28.33 -29.16 7.43
N PRO A 99 27.12 -29.41 6.88
CA PRO A 99 26.84 -30.55 6.01
C PRO A 99 27.66 -30.52 4.73
N ALA A 100 27.96 -31.69 4.17
CA ALA A 100 28.68 -31.78 2.90
C ALA A 100 27.89 -31.16 1.73
N ASN A 101 26.57 -31.37 1.74
CA ASN A 101 25.61 -30.94 0.72
C ASN A 101 24.49 -30.15 1.41
N ALA A 102 24.79 -28.96 1.92
CA ALA A 102 23.83 -28.17 2.69
C ALA A 102 22.86 -27.41 1.77
N GLU A 103 21.60 -27.34 2.17
CA GLU A 103 20.60 -26.43 1.63
C GLU A 103 20.33 -25.30 2.63
N VAL A 104 20.57 -24.06 2.22
CA VAL A 104 20.29 -22.86 3.00
C VAL A 104 18.93 -22.30 2.62
N GLU A 105 18.13 -21.99 3.63
CA GLU A 105 16.93 -21.17 3.51
C GLU A 105 17.11 -19.89 4.33
N ILE A 106 16.97 -18.72 3.68
CA ILE A 106 16.96 -17.41 4.33
C ILE A 106 15.57 -16.82 4.12
N SER A 107 14.87 -16.43 5.18
CA SER A 107 13.57 -15.78 5.07
C SER A 107 13.50 -14.53 5.93
N TYR A 108 12.76 -13.52 5.48
CA TYR A 108 12.55 -12.27 6.20
C TYR A 108 11.28 -11.57 5.68
N ALA A 109 10.83 -10.57 6.40
CA ALA A 109 9.73 -9.69 6.04
C ALA A 109 10.24 -8.33 5.52
N ALA A 110 9.44 -7.69 4.67
CA ALA A 110 9.63 -6.31 4.26
C ALA A 110 8.27 -5.61 4.17
N THR A 111 8.27 -4.29 4.37
CA THR A 111 7.07 -3.45 4.24
C THR A 111 7.12 -2.67 2.94
N VAL A 112 6.00 -2.61 2.21
CA VAL A 112 5.83 -1.73 1.05
C VAL A 112 5.69 -0.29 1.54
N ASN A 113 6.62 0.59 1.18
CA ASN A 113 6.71 1.94 1.72
C ASN A 113 6.23 3.02 0.73
N GLU A 114 6.32 4.30 1.12
CA GLU A 114 5.85 5.44 0.35
C GLU A 114 6.56 5.66 -1.00
N ASN A 115 7.72 5.03 -1.21
CA ASN A 115 8.50 5.12 -2.44
C ASN A 115 8.14 4.02 -3.44
N ALA A 116 7.16 3.17 -3.13
CA ALA A 116 6.77 2.06 -3.99
C ALA A 116 6.43 2.51 -5.41
N GLN A 117 6.85 1.70 -6.37
CA GLN A 117 6.57 1.83 -7.80
C GLN A 117 5.61 0.71 -8.23
N PRO A 118 5.09 0.72 -9.47
CA PRO A 118 4.30 -0.39 -10.00
C PRO A 118 4.94 -1.77 -9.83
N ASP A 119 6.25 -1.88 -10.03
CA ASP A 119 7.07 -3.08 -9.83
C ASP A 119 8.20 -2.75 -8.84
N ASN A 120 8.26 -3.49 -7.74
CA ASN A 120 9.29 -3.34 -6.71
C ASN A 120 10.09 -4.64 -6.63
N GLY A 121 11.26 -4.62 -7.25
CA GLY A 121 12.14 -5.75 -7.33
C GLY A 121 12.88 -6.01 -6.02
N ASN A 122 13.31 -7.25 -5.90
CA ASN A 122 14.20 -7.67 -4.85
C ASN A 122 15.14 -8.75 -5.40
N SER A 123 16.42 -8.42 -5.54
CA SER A 123 17.43 -9.31 -6.13
C SER A 123 18.34 -9.91 -5.06
N VAL A 124 18.96 -11.05 -5.37
CA VAL A 124 20.02 -11.62 -4.55
C VAL A 124 21.12 -12.20 -5.42
N SER A 125 22.36 -11.89 -5.06
CA SER A 125 23.56 -12.54 -5.59
C SER A 125 24.20 -13.42 -4.54
N MET A 126 24.85 -14.50 -4.97
CA MET A 126 25.60 -15.41 -4.10
C MET A 126 27.02 -15.60 -4.62
N SER A 127 27.98 -15.48 -3.72
CA SER A 127 29.41 -15.72 -3.97
C SER A 127 30.03 -16.49 -2.80
N TRP A 128 31.23 -17.02 -2.96
CA TRP A 128 31.97 -17.65 -1.87
C TRP A 128 33.47 -17.46 -2.03
N THR A 129 34.19 -17.71 -0.93
CA THR A 129 35.64 -17.89 -0.93
C THR A 129 35.98 -19.35 -0.61
N GLU A 130 37.11 -19.81 -1.14
CA GLU A 130 37.54 -21.20 -1.04
C GLU A 130 39.05 -21.32 -0.82
N PHE A 131 39.49 -22.46 -0.33
CA PHE A 131 40.88 -22.72 0.00
C PHE A 131 41.25 -24.19 -0.22
N ASP A 132 42.56 -24.46 -0.27
CA ASP A 132 43.07 -25.82 -0.36
C ASP A 132 42.86 -26.56 0.97
N PRO A 133 42.13 -27.70 1.02
CA PRO A 133 41.87 -28.41 2.26
C PRO A 133 43.13 -28.90 3.01
N SER A 134 44.28 -28.96 2.35
CA SER A 134 45.57 -29.35 2.95
C SER A 134 46.28 -28.21 3.71
N THR A 135 45.71 -27.01 3.69
CA THR A 135 46.29 -25.79 4.27
C THR A 135 45.41 -25.24 5.41
N ASP A 136 46.01 -24.43 6.28
CA ASP A 136 45.26 -23.67 7.29
C ASP A 136 44.69 -22.40 6.65
N PRO A 137 43.36 -22.23 6.57
CA PRO A 137 42.75 -21.04 5.97
C PRO A 137 42.94 -19.77 6.81
N THR A 138 43.49 -19.87 8.02
CA THR A 138 43.85 -18.71 8.86
C THR A 138 45.29 -18.26 8.67
N ASP A 139 46.09 -19.02 7.91
CA ASP A 139 47.46 -18.65 7.55
C ASP A 139 47.44 -17.49 6.54
N PRO A 140 48.04 -16.33 6.88
CA PRO A 140 48.10 -15.19 5.98
C PRO A 140 48.88 -15.46 4.68
N ASP A 141 49.74 -16.48 4.65
CA ASP A 141 50.48 -16.87 3.44
C ASP A 141 49.63 -17.74 2.49
N ASN A 142 48.51 -18.30 2.97
CA ASN A 142 47.55 -19.05 2.14
C ASN A 142 46.09 -18.69 2.44
N PRO A 143 45.70 -17.42 2.19
CA PRO A 143 44.36 -16.95 2.51
C PRO A 143 43.31 -17.58 1.58
N PRO A 144 42.05 -17.72 2.03
CA PRO A 144 40.93 -18.06 1.17
C PRO A 144 40.81 -17.07 0.01
N VAL A 145 40.53 -17.57 -1.19
CA VAL A 145 40.40 -16.78 -2.40
C VAL A 145 38.96 -16.78 -2.91
N PRO A 146 38.46 -15.69 -3.52
CA PRO A 146 37.14 -15.70 -4.15
C PRO A 146 37.08 -16.72 -5.29
N ALA A 147 36.00 -17.50 -5.33
CA ALA A 147 35.71 -18.33 -6.48
C ALA A 147 35.35 -17.45 -7.69
N SER A 148 35.90 -17.78 -8.86
CA SER A 148 35.72 -17.03 -10.11
C SER A 148 34.98 -17.80 -11.19
N GLU A 149 34.72 -19.09 -10.98
CA GLU A 149 34.06 -19.98 -11.94
C GLU A 149 32.80 -20.59 -11.35
N ASN A 150 31.82 -20.91 -12.20
CA ASN A 150 30.58 -21.59 -11.84
C ASN A 150 29.75 -20.90 -10.74
N LEU A 151 29.86 -19.58 -10.63
CA LEU A 151 28.99 -18.79 -9.77
C LEU A 151 27.52 -18.95 -10.20
N PRO A 152 26.57 -19.03 -9.26
CA PRO A 152 25.15 -19.07 -9.57
C PRO A 152 24.73 -17.77 -10.26
N VAL A 153 23.71 -17.86 -11.11
CA VAL A 153 23.03 -16.69 -11.65
C VAL A 153 22.24 -16.02 -10.52
N ASP A 154 22.24 -14.69 -10.51
CA ASP A 154 21.42 -13.88 -9.62
C ASP A 154 19.94 -14.21 -9.81
N VAL A 155 19.18 -14.18 -8.72
CA VAL A 155 17.75 -14.47 -8.72
C VAL A 155 16.99 -13.31 -8.10
N ALA A 156 15.73 -13.11 -8.52
CA ALA A 156 14.92 -11.99 -8.08
C ALA A 156 13.46 -12.39 -7.87
N ALA A 157 12.76 -11.58 -7.08
CA ALA A 157 11.31 -11.61 -6.95
C ALA A 157 10.75 -10.18 -7.01
N SER A 158 9.49 -10.02 -7.39
CA SER A 158 8.82 -8.72 -7.55
C SER A 158 7.58 -8.58 -6.67
N VAL A 159 7.35 -7.37 -6.17
CA VAL A 159 6.10 -6.99 -5.50
C VAL A 159 5.39 -5.93 -6.34
N TYR A 160 4.20 -6.26 -6.82
CA TYR A 160 3.39 -5.37 -7.64
C TYR A 160 2.40 -4.58 -6.79
N VAL A 161 2.34 -3.27 -7.07
CA VAL A 161 1.47 -2.30 -6.39
C VAL A 161 0.66 -1.58 -7.45
N TYR A 162 -0.62 -1.36 -7.18
CA TYR A 162 -1.58 -0.92 -8.18
C TYR A 162 -2.24 0.42 -7.87
N GLY A 163 -2.92 0.94 -8.89
CA GLY A 163 -3.66 2.18 -8.86
C GLY A 163 -4.70 2.27 -9.96
N PHE A 164 -5.36 3.42 -10.04
CA PHE A 164 -6.31 3.74 -11.09
C PHE A 164 -6.38 5.24 -11.34
N HIS A 165 -6.86 5.60 -12.53
CA HIS A 165 -7.18 6.97 -12.88
C HIS A 165 -8.67 7.24 -12.70
N LEU A 166 -9.01 8.41 -12.19
CA LEU A 166 -10.36 8.91 -12.01
C LEU A 166 -10.56 10.16 -12.88
N GLN A 167 -11.61 10.15 -13.68
CA GLN A 167 -12.04 11.30 -14.46
C GLN A 167 -13.50 11.63 -14.17
N LYS A 168 -13.76 12.92 -13.93
CA LYS A 168 -15.07 13.40 -13.53
C LYS A 168 -15.67 14.28 -14.62
N TYR A 169 -16.92 14.01 -14.97
CA TYR A 169 -17.62 14.66 -16.07
C TYR A 169 -18.97 15.26 -15.66
N GLN A 170 -19.38 16.29 -16.40
CA GLN A 170 -20.75 16.79 -16.47
C GLN A 170 -21.50 16.12 -17.63
N ASP A 171 -22.71 15.64 -17.38
CA ASP A 171 -23.68 15.08 -18.33
C ASP A 171 -23.24 13.84 -19.15
N SER A 172 -22.05 13.76 -19.72
CA SER A 172 -21.55 12.63 -20.51
C SER A 172 -20.03 12.58 -20.46
N VAL A 173 -19.46 11.39 -20.69
CA VAL A 173 -18.01 11.22 -20.85
C VAL A 173 -17.59 11.87 -22.18
N ASP A 174 -16.95 13.03 -22.07
CA ASP A 174 -16.55 13.91 -23.15
C ASP A 174 -15.48 14.85 -22.61
N GLU A 175 -14.33 14.96 -23.27
CA GLU A 175 -13.18 15.75 -22.80
C GLU A 175 -13.51 17.25 -22.63
N GLU A 176 -14.50 17.77 -23.36
CA GLU A 176 -14.97 19.16 -23.18
C GLU A 176 -15.88 19.34 -21.96
N LYS A 177 -16.18 18.23 -21.26
CA LYS A 177 -17.14 18.16 -20.15
C LYS A 177 -16.50 17.68 -18.85
N PHE A 178 -15.21 17.90 -18.66
CA PHE A 178 -14.62 17.71 -17.33
C PHE A 178 -15.36 18.57 -16.28
N LEU A 179 -15.60 17.98 -15.12
CA LEU A 179 -16.26 18.61 -14.00
C LEU A 179 -15.30 18.63 -12.81
N GLU A 180 -14.73 19.80 -12.56
CA GLU A 180 -13.89 20.07 -11.41
C GLU A 180 -14.70 20.36 -10.15
N GLY A 181 -14.03 20.26 -8.99
CA GLY A 181 -14.57 20.67 -7.71
C GLY A 181 -15.53 19.66 -7.07
N ALA A 182 -15.68 18.46 -7.65
CA ALA A 182 -16.27 17.33 -6.93
C ALA A 182 -15.21 16.73 -5.99
N GLU A 183 -15.63 16.16 -4.86
CA GLU A 183 -14.72 15.47 -3.95
C GLU A 183 -15.16 14.04 -3.71
N PHE A 184 -14.19 13.12 -3.62
CA PHE A 184 -14.41 11.71 -3.37
C PHE A 184 -13.62 11.18 -2.18
N LYS A 185 -14.17 10.15 -1.55
CA LYS A 185 -13.48 9.28 -0.59
C LYS A 185 -13.51 7.84 -1.08
N LEU A 186 -12.48 7.06 -0.73
CA LEU A 186 -12.34 5.66 -1.11
C LEU A 186 -12.73 4.75 0.06
N PHE A 187 -13.39 3.63 -0.22
CA PHE A 187 -13.86 2.68 0.78
C PHE A 187 -13.66 1.23 0.35
N ASP A 188 -13.62 0.33 1.33
CA ASP A 188 -13.52 -1.14 1.15
C ASP A 188 -14.86 -1.82 0.86
N ALA A 189 -15.99 -1.11 0.94
CA ALA A 189 -17.32 -1.68 0.78
C ALA A 189 -18.30 -0.75 0.02
N ALA A 190 -19.29 -1.36 -0.63
CA ALA A 190 -20.31 -0.65 -1.40
C ALA A 190 -21.18 0.30 -0.56
N SER A 191 -21.34 0.00 0.73
CA SER A 191 -22.06 0.80 1.71
C SER A 191 -21.44 0.59 3.09
N GLY A 192 -21.26 1.67 3.87
CA GLY A 192 -20.53 1.58 5.14
C GLY A 192 -19.05 1.30 4.91
N GLY A 193 -18.48 0.35 5.64
CA GLY A 193 -17.07 -0.04 5.48
C GLY A 193 -16.07 0.93 6.09
N LYS A 194 -14.79 0.60 5.96
CA LYS A 194 -13.67 1.44 6.38
C LYS A 194 -13.30 2.40 5.26
N GLU A 195 -13.07 3.66 5.61
CA GLU A 195 -12.44 4.61 4.70
C GLU A 195 -10.99 4.18 4.46
N ILE A 196 -10.61 4.17 3.18
CA ILE A 196 -9.24 3.98 2.74
C ILE A 196 -8.67 5.37 2.55
N GLU A 197 -7.93 5.82 3.56
CA GLU A 197 -7.38 7.17 3.60
C GLU A 197 -6.29 7.33 2.54
N LEU A 198 -6.34 8.44 1.82
CA LEU A 198 -5.36 8.80 0.80
C LEU A 198 -4.69 10.10 1.18
N VAL A 199 -3.42 10.25 0.84
CA VAL A 199 -2.70 11.52 0.90
C VAL A 199 -2.37 12.01 -0.50
N GLN A 200 -2.38 13.33 -0.68
CA GLN A 200 -2.00 13.95 -1.93
C GLN A 200 -0.48 14.13 -1.96
N SER A 201 0.19 13.49 -2.91
CA SER A 201 1.64 13.61 -3.09
C SER A 201 1.98 14.88 -3.87
N THR A 202 1.22 15.15 -4.93
CA THR A 202 1.26 16.38 -5.74
C THR A 202 -0.14 16.66 -6.28
N ASP A 203 -0.34 17.80 -6.95
CA ASP A 203 -1.63 18.12 -7.56
C ASP A 203 -2.13 16.97 -8.46
N GLY A 204 -3.39 16.57 -8.28
CA GLY A 204 -4.02 15.42 -8.96
C GLY A 204 -3.47 14.02 -8.64
N GLN A 205 -2.39 13.87 -7.87
CA GLN A 205 -1.75 12.57 -7.59
C GLN A 205 -1.89 12.18 -6.12
N TYR A 206 -2.54 11.05 -5.88
CA TYR A 206 -2.85 10.52 -4.56
C TYR A 206 -2.18 9.16 -4.36
N ARG A 207 -1.75 8.90 -3.13
CA ARG A 207 -1.32 7.56 -2.69
C ARG A 207 -2.05 7.13 -1.43
N LEU A 208 -2.07 5.83 -1.18
CA LEU A 208 -2.52 5.28 0.09
C LEU A 208 -1.77 5.95 1.27
N ALA A 209 -2.51 6.36 2.28
CA ALA A 209 -1.96 6.92 3.51
C ALA A 209 -1.26 5.82 4.34
N LEU A 210 -0.13 6.17 4.95
CA LEU A 210 0.68 5.26 5.78
C LEU A 210 0.74 5.72 7.23
N GLY A 211 0.79 4.77 8.15
CA GLY A 211 0.93 5.05 9.58
C GLY A 211 -0.17 5.97 10.11
N ASP A 212 0.23 7.11 10.67
CA ASP A 212 -0.66 8.11 11.26
C ASP A 212 -0.92 9.32 10.33
N GLU A 213 -0.61 9.19 9.03
CA GLU A 213 -0.92 10.23 8.05
C GLU A 213 -2.43 10.52 8.01
N SER A 214 -2.80 11.81 7.99
CA SER A 214 -4.22 12.20 7.90
C SER A 214 -4.69 12.21 6.46
N GLY A 215 -5.74 11.44 6.18
CA GLY A 215 -6.36 11.37 4.86
C GLY A 215 -6.95 12.71 4.38
N VAL A 216 -6.91 12.92 3.07
CA VAL A 216 -7.57 14.04 2.37
C VAL A 216 -8.57 13.50 1.34
N PRO A 217 -9.66 14.23 1.06
CA PRO A 217 -10.53 13.86 -0.04
C PRO A 217 -9.80 14.00 -1.39
N ILE A 218 -10.22 13.17 -2.35
CA ILE A 218 -9.77 13.25 -3.74
C ILE A 218 -10.51 14.40 -4.39
N ALA A 219 -9.79 15.48 -4.73
CA ALA A 219 -10.33 16.56 -5.56
C ALA A 219 -10.43 16.05 -7.00
N ALA A 220 -11.65 15.95 -7.52
CA ALA A 220 -11.91 15.35 -8.81
C ALA A 220 -12.06 16.39 -9.93
N GLY A 221 -11.78 15.88 -11.13
CA GLY A 221 -11.61 16.55 -12.41
C GLY A 221 -10.82 15.53 -13.23
N THR A 222 -9.52 15.46 -12.96
CA THR A 222 -8.63 14.32 -13.25
C THR A 222 -7.81 13.98 -12.01
N ALA A 223 -7.75 12.73 -11.60
CA ALA A 223 -6.91 12.28 -10.48
C ALA A 223 -6.30 10.90 -10.74
N SER A 224 -5.13 10.64 -10.18
CA SER A 224 -4.52 9.31 -10.14
C SER A 224 -4.37 8.86 -8.69
N ILE A 225 -4.78 7.63 -8.41
CA ILE A 225 -4.69 7.02 -7.10
C ILE A 225 -3.74 5.83 -7.22
N PHE A 226 -2.77 5.72 -6.32
CA PHE A 226 -1.77 4.64 -6.32
C PHE A 226 -1.57 4.05 -4.91
N GLY A 227 -0.88 2.90 -4.83
CA GLY A 227 -0.52 2.28 -3.55
C GLY A 227 -1.51 1.22 -3.05
N LEU A 228 -2.35 0.69 -3.93
CA LEU A 228 -3.39 -0.30 -3.59
C LEU A 228 -2.95 -1.71 -3.97
N ASP A 229 -3.47 -2.71 -3.26
CA ASP A 229 -3.40 -4.11 -3.70
C ASP A 229 -4.47 -4.38 -4.76
N THR A 230 -4.47 -5.59 -5.33
CA THR A 230 -5.63 -6.13 -6.02
C THR A 230 -6.83 -6.21 -5.08
N GLY A 231 -8.04 -5.97 -5.61
CA GLY A 231 -9.23 -5.94 -4.78
C GLY A 231 -10.39 -5.15 -5.38
N THR A 232 -11.44 -5.02 -4.58
CA THR A 232 -12.61 -4.20 -4.93
C THR A 232 -12.71 -3.02 -3.98
N TYR A 233 -12.80 -1.84 -4.56
CA TYR A 233 -12.87 -0.55 -3.89
C TYR A 233 -14.12 0.23 -4.33
N TRP A 234 -14.48 1.25 -3.56
CA TRP A 234 -15.69 2.02 -3.77
C TRP A 234 -15.47 3.52 -3.56
N LEU A 235 -15.71 4.31 -4.60
CA LEU A 235 -15.63 5.76 -4.55
C LEU A 235 -16.98 6.36 -4.12
N GLU A 236 -16.98 7.12 -3.03
CA GLU A 236 -18.12 7.90 -2.56
C GLU A 236 -17.94 9.37 -2.93
N GLU A 237 -18.91 9.96 -3.61
CA GLU A 237 -18.93 11.41 -3.88
C GLU A 237 -19.40 12.14 -2.63
N THR A 238 -18.46 12.78 -1.92
CA THR A 238 -18.72 13.47 -0.64
C THR A 238 -19.02 14.94 -0.82
N PHE A 239 -18.59 15.53 -1.94
CA PHE A 239 -18.94 16.89 -2.32
C PHE A 239 -19.37 16.95 -3.77
N VAL A 240 -20.56 17.50 -4.00
CA VAL A 240 -21.18 17.64 -5.32
C VAL A 240 -21.12 19.10 -5.75
N PRO A 241 -20.58 19.41 -6.94
CA PRO A 241 -20.58 20.77 -7.46
C PRO A 241 -21.99 21.36 -7.59
N VAL A 242 -22.10 22.68 -7.35
CA VAL A 242 -23.38 23.41 -7.45
C VAL A 242 -23.98 23.22 -8.84
N GLY A 243 -25.29 22.92 -8.89
CA GLY A 243 -26.02 22.73 -10.14
C GLY A 243 -26.05 21.30 -10.67
N PHE A 244 -25.49 20.33 -9.93
CA PHE A 244 -25.49 18.92 -10.29
C PHE A 244 -26.23 18.05 -9.26
N ASN A 245 -26.70 16.88 -9.69
CA ASN A 245 -27.28 15.89 -8.78
C ASN A 245 -26.19 14.97 -8.19
N PRO A 246 -26.26 14.61 -6.89
CA PRO A 246 -25.37 13.63 -6.28
C PRO A 246 -25.49 12.25 -6.94
N LEU A 247 -24.41 11.47 -6.89
CA LEU A 247 -24.51 10.03 -7.08
C LEU A 247 -25.40 9.38 -6.01
N LYS A 248 -26.16 8.36 -6.41
CA LYS A 248 -27.04 7.61 -5.50
C LYS A 248 -26.30 6.50 -4.74
N GLU A 249 -25.24 5.99 -5.35
CA GLU A 249 -24.47 4.83 -4.90
C GLU A 249 -22.99 5.09 -5.18
N ARG A 250 -22.13 4.40 -4.43
CA ARG A 250 -20.69 4.44 -4.66
C ARG A 250 -20.32 3.82 -6.00
N VAL A 251 -19.26 4.32 -6.62
CA VAL A 251 -18.74 3.79 -7.88
C VAL A 251 -17.76 2.65 -7.56
N LYS A 252 -18.02 1.46 -8.11
CA LYS A 252 -17.15 0.30 -7.96
C LYS A 252 -15.86 0.50 -8.76
N VAL A 253 -14.73 0.15 -8.15
CA VAL A 253 -13.42 0.04 -8.79
C VAL A 253 -12.90 -1.37 -8.49
N GLU A 254 -12.54 -2.13 -9.51
CA GLU A 254 -12.02 -3.50 -9.35
C GLU A 254 -10.63 -3.57 -9.97
N ILE A 255 -9.63 -3.90 -9.16
CA ILE A 255 -8.22 -3.96 -9.54
C ILE A 255 -7.78 -5.43 -9.53
N SER A 256 -7.23 -5.88 -10.65
CA SER A 256 -6.66 -7.21 -10.81
C SER A 256 -5.46 -7.17 -11.76
N GLU A 257 -4.62 -8.21 -11.72
CA GLU A 257 -3.45 -8.29 -12.61
C GLU A 257 -3.86 -8.33 -14.10
N GLU A 258 -5.05 -8.86 -14.40
CA GLU A 258 -5.57 -9.03 -15.77
C GLU A 258 -6.11 -7.74 -16.39
N ASN A 259 -6.48 -6.74 -15.56
CA ASN A 259 -7.04 -5.47 -16.03
C ASN A 259 -6.11 -4.27 -15.81
N THR A 260 -4.83 -4.54 -15.52
CA THR A 260 -3.81 -3.53 -15.25
C THR A 260 -2.67 -3.56 -16.26
N LEU A 261 -2.07 -2.40 -16.50
CA LEU A 261 -0.84 -2.21 -17.27
C LEU A 261 0.00 -1.17 -16.54
N ASP A 262 1.30 -1.44 -16.36
CA ASP A 262 2.24 -0.56 -15.67
C ASP A 262 1.75 -0.09 -14.28
N GLY A 263 1.06 -0.99 -13.55
CA GLY A 263 0.54 -0.72 -12.20
C GLY A 263 -0.75 0.08 -12.14
N TYR A 264 -1.40 0.37 -13.26
CA TYR A 264 -2.68 1.08 -13.27
C TYR A 264 -3.74 0.30 -14.04
N LEU A 265 -5.01 0.49 -13.68
CA LEU A 265 -6.11 0.01 -14.52
C LEU A 265 -5.95 0.50 -15.95
N ILE A 266 -6.15 -0.41 -16.91
CA ILE A 266 -6.15 -0.09 -18.34
C ILE A 266 -7.27 0.91 -18.65
N ASP A 267 -8.44 0.70 -18.03
CA ASP A 267 -9.60 1.58 -18.17
C ASP A 267 -9.62 2.64 -17.06
N THR A 268 -9.83 3.89 -17.46
CA THR A 268 -10.08 5.00 -16.53
C THR A 268 -11.45 4.87 -15.88
N ILE A 269 -11.52 5.15 -14.58
CA ILE A 269 -12.78 5.25 -13.84
C ILE A 269 -13.46 6.58 -14.19
N ASN A 270 -14.47 6.52 -15.04
CA ASN A 270 -15.24 7.69 -15.48
C ASN A 270 -16.51 7.86 -14.64
N VAL A 271 -16.66 9.03 -14.01
CA VAL A 271 -17.82 9.35 -13.15
C VAL A 271 -18.56 10.56 -13.69
N VAL A 272 -19.89 10.46 -13.82
CA VAL A 272 -20.73 11.52 -14.41
C VAL A 272 -21.74 12.02 -13.40
N ASN A 273 -21.81 13.35 -13.16
CA ASN A 273 -23.03 13.94 -12.61
C ASN A 273 -23.87 14.51 -13.74
N LYS A 274 -25.18 14.33 -13.63
CA LYS A 274 -26.14 15.01 -14.51
C LYS A 274 -26.50 16.35 -13.91
N ALA A 275 -26.66 17.37 -14.76
CA ALA A 275 -27.18 18.66 -14.33
C ALA A 275 -28.48 18.48 -13.51
N GLY A 276 -28.52 19.13 -12.37
CA GLY A 276 -29.69 19.23 -11.52
C GLY A 276 -30.73 20.13 -12.17
N ILE A 277 -32.01 19.84 -11.91
CA ILE A 277 -33.03 20.85 -12.14
C ILE A 277 -32.77 21.92 -11.07
N ILE A 278 -32.18 23.06 -11.45
CA ILE A 278 -32.45 24.29 -10.72
C ILE A 278 -33.96 24.51 -10.85
N LEU A 279 -34.73 24.04 -9.86
CA LEU A 279 -36.08 24.57 -9.71
C LEU A 279 -35.87 26.08 -9.65
N PRO A 280 -36.45 26.89 -10.57
CA PRO A 280 -36.43 28.33 -10.39
C PRO A 280 -37.00 28.52 -8.99
N GLY A 281 -36.21 29.07 -8.07
CA GLY A 281 -36.64 29.22 -6.69
C GLY A 281 -38.04 29.82 -6.75
N THR A 282 -39.06 29.03 -6.42
CA THR A 282 -40.46 29.43 -6.62
C THR A 282 -40.73 30.47 -5.55
N GLY A 283 -40.33 31.68 -5.87
CA GLY A 283 -40.17 32.73 -4.91
C GLY A 283 -39.41 33.90 -5.49
N GLY A 284 -39.94 34.49 -6.56
CA GLY A 284 -39.66 35.90 -6.83
C GLY A 284 -40.03 36.76 -5.61
N ILE A 285 -39.68 38.05 -5.63
CA ILE A 285 -39.92 39.04 -4.55
C ILE A 285 -41.31 38.92 -3.88
N GLY A 286 -42.34 38.47 -4.61
CA GLY A 286 -43.67 38.19 -4.07
C GLY A 286 -43.73 37.19 -2.89
N SER A 287 -42.93 36.10 -2.87
CA SER A 287 -42.97 35.13 -1.76
C SER A 287 -42.30 35.67 -0.49
N TYR A 288 -41.27 36.51 -0.62
CA TYR A 288 -40.66 37.23 0.51
C TYR A 288 -41.69 38.12 1.22
N ILE A 289 -42.58 38.77 0.47
CA ILE A 289 -43.66 39.59 1.02
C ILE A 289 -44.65 38.70 1.80
N PHE A 290 -45.00 37.51 1.28
CA PHE A 290 -45.90 36.59 1.98
C PHE A 290 -45.26 35.99 3.24
N TYR A 291 -43.96 35.69 3.25
CA TYR A 291 -43.26 35.24 4.46
C TYR A 291 -43.15 36.35 5.52
N LEU A 292 -42.85 37.59 5.10
CA LEU A 292 -42.82 38.74 6.01
C LEU A 292 -44.21 39.05 6.58
N ALA A 293 -45.24 39.11 5.73
CA ALA A 293 -46.61 39.38 6.14
C ALA A 293 -47.19 38.25 6.99
N GLY A 294 -46.98 37.00 6.59
CA GLY A 294 -47.38 35.80 7.33
C GLY A 294 -46.67 35.69 8.68
N GLY A 295 -45.36 35.97 8.72
CA GLY A 295 -44.57 36.03 9.95
C GLY A 295 -45.07 37.11 10.91
N LEU A 296 -45.37 38.32 10.41
CA LEU A 296 -45.96 39.41 11.19
C LEU A 296 -47.35 39.05 11.74
N LEU A 297 -48.19 38.39 10.95
CA LEU A 297 -49.52 37.92 11.38
C LEU A 297 -49.41 36.85 12.47
N MET A 298 -48.49 35.90 12.32
CA MET A 298 -48.24 34.85 13.33
C MET A 298 -47.72 35.47 14.65
N LEU A 299 -46.83 36.45 14.57
CA LEU A 299 -46.35 37.21 15.73
C LEU A 299 -47.48 37.98 16.43
N ALA A 300 -48.36 38.63 15.66
CA ALA A 300 -49.52 39.33 16.20
C ALA A 300 -50.51 38.38 16.89
N ALA A 301 -50.77 37.21 16.30
CA ALA A 301 -51.62 36.17 16.87
C ALA A 301 -51.03 35.59 18.17
N LEU A 302 -49.72 35.35 18.20
CA LEU A 302 -49.01 34.87 19.39
C LEU A 302 -49.09 35.89 20.55
N LEU A 303 -48.83 37.18 20.27
CA LEU A 303 -48.94 38.25 21.27
C LEU A 303 -50.38 38.41 21.79
N TYR A 304 -51.38 38.25 20.92
CA TYR A 304 -52.79 38.27 21.31
C TYR A 304 -53.15 37.11 22.25
N LEU A 305 -52.68 35.89 21.96
CA LEU A 305 -52.89 34.72 22.81
C LEU A 305 -52.23 34.87 24.18
N LEU A 306 -50.99 35.37 24.22
CA LEU A 306 -50.26 35.64 25.48
C LEU A 306 -50.93 36.74 26.32
N LYS A 307 -51.59 37.72 25.68
CA LYS A 307 -52.38 38.75 26.38
C LYS A 307 -53.68 38.18 26.96
N LYS A 308 -54.28 37.18 26.30
CA LYS A 308 -55.51 36.51 26.76
C LYS A 308 -55.26 35.56 27.92
N SER A 309 -54.05 35.02 28.07
CA SER A 309 -53.71 34.03 29.10
C SER A 309 -53.22 34.61 30.44
N ARG A 310 -53.67 35.81 30.85
CA ARG A 310 -53.48 36.24 32.26
C ARG A 310 -54.53 35.55 33.15
N PRO A 311 -54.18 34.57 33.99
CA PRO A 311 -55.10 34.02 34.97
C PRO A 311 -55.51 35.09 35.98
N ALA A 312 -56.80 35.11 36.33
CA ALA A 312 -57.35 35.99 37.35
C ALA A 312 -56.66 35.75 38.70
N SER A 313 -56.23 36.83 39.34
CA SER A 313 -55.64 36.81 40.69
C SER A 313 -56.64 36.23 41.71
N PRO A 314 -56.24 35.33 42.63
CA PRO A 314 -57.16 34.75 43.60
C PRO A 314 -57.65 35.83 44.59
N LYS A 315 -58.97 35.96 44.71
CA LYS A 315 -59.62 36.78 45.74
C LYS A 315 -59.24 36.25 47.13
N LYS A 316 -58.68 37.10 47.98
CA LYS A 316 -58.63 36.89 49.44
C LYS A 316 -60.05 36.81 49.98
N VAL A 317 -60.38 35.74 50.69
CA VAL A 317 -61.54 35.67 51.59
C VAL A 317 -61.02 35.83 53.03
N LYS A 318 -61.75 36.62 53.81
CA LYS A 318 -61.49 36.99 55.20
C LYS A 318 -61.41 35.79 56.13
#